data_AF-A0A942UZT5-F1
#
_entry.id   AF-A0A942UZT5-F1
#
_cell.length_a   1.000
_cell.length_b   1.000
_cell.length_c   1.000
_cell.angle_alpha   90.00
_cell.angle_beta   90.00
_cell.angle_gamma   90.00
#
_symmetry.space_group_name_H-M   'P 1'
#
loop_
_entity.id
_entity.type
_entity.pdbx_description
1 polymer ?
#
loop_
_entity_poly.entity_id
_entity_poly.type
_entity_poly.pdbx_seq_one_letter_code
_entity_poly.pdbx_strand_id
1 'polypeptide(L)'
;MDLFNVRAIEVSKLAMDGLVKRQSAIASNTANAMTPDYQRKMVAFEDQLQEIIEKDDIRRDLRMKNSLAYEKDHSYKTGYSHNYNPMTNNIAQKLPQEQMLYIQQTKADTRAYAPEVIRDERWIDYGNGNNVNLEEEMMDMAKAGTQYNVLATVEGRFMTNLLDVVKGGS
;
A
#
# COMPACT_ATOMS: atom_id res chain seq x y z
N MET A 1 9.87 -9.34 -17.39
CA MET A 1 9.79 -9.38 -15.92
C MET A 1 8.70 -8.43 -15.48
N ASP A 2 7.66 -8.96 -14.86
CA ASP A 2 6.39 -8.27 -14.64
C ASP A 2 6.51 -7.21 -13.52
N LEU A 3 6.36 -5.94 -13.88
CA LEU A 3 6.44 -4.79 -12.97
C LEU A 3 5.28 -4.77 -11.96
N PHE A 4 4.19 -5.49 -12.22
CA PHE A 4 3.04 -5.56 -11.33
C PHE A 4 3.32 -6.36 -10.06
N ASN A 5 4.32 -7.24 -10.11
CA ASN A 5 4.53 -8.24 -9.09
C ASN A 5 5.41 -7.74 -7.94
N VAL A 6 6.49 -7.03 -8.27
CA VAL A 6 7.43 -6.46 -7.29
C VAL A 6 6.74 -5.48 -6.33
N ARG A 7 5.77 -4.69 -6.83
CA ARG A 7 5.06 -3.69 -6.02
C ARG A 7 4.07 -4.30 -5.04
N ALA A 8 3.34 -5.34 -5.45
CA ALA A 8 2.41 -6.04 -4.55
C ALA A 8 3.16 -6.63 -3.33
N ILE A 9 4.37 -7.16 -3.56
CA ILE A 9 5.27 -7.66 -2.51
C ILE A 9 5.77 -6.50 -1.61
N GLU A 10 6.11 -5.35 -2.18
CA GLU A 10 6.55 -4.18 -1.39
C GLU A 10 5.43 -3.64 -0.50
N VAL A 11 4.20 -3.55 -1.01
CA VAL A 11 3.04 -3.09 -0.23
C VAL A 11 2.62 -4.12 0.82
N SER A 12 2.64 -5.42 0.49
CA SER A 12 2.33 -6.48 1.47
C SER A 12 3.35 -6.50 2.60
N LYS A 13 4.64 -6.37 2.28
CA LYS A 13 5.71 -6.26 3.28
C LYS A 13 5.50 -5.06 4.20
N LEU A 14 5.23 -3.88 3.63
CA LEU A 14 4.96 -2.68 4.42
C LEU A 14 3.75 -2.87 5.36
N ALA A 15 2.70 -3.53 4.87
CA ALA A 15 1.54 -3.86 5.69
C ALA A 15 1.86 -4.83 6.82
N MET A 16 2.66 -5.87 6.56
CA MET A 16 3.15 -6.80 7.59
C MET A 16 3.99 -6.07 8.65
N ASP A 17 4.91 -5.20 8.23
CA ASP A 17 5.74 -4.40 9.15
C ASP A 17 4.86 -3.49 10.04
N GLY A 18 3.80 -2.92 9.48
CA GLY A 18 2.79 -2.14 10.21
C GLY A 18 2.05 -2.97 11.25
N LEU A 19 1.60 -4.17 10.89
CA LEU A 19 0.90 -5.09 11.79
C LEU A 19 1.80 -5.57 12.93
N VAL A 20 3.08 -5.85 12.66
CA VAL A 20 4.06 -6.23 13.69
C VAL A 20 4.31 -5.08 14.66
N LYS A 21 4.48 -3.84 14.14
CA LYS A 21 4.60 -2.65 15.00
C LYS A 21 3.34 -2.44 15.85
N ARG A 22 2.16 -2.69 15.29
CA ARG A 22 0.89 -2.63 16.03
C ARG A 22 0.85 -3.66 17.15
N GLN A 23 1.21 -4.91 16.88
CA GLN A 23 1.32 -5.94 17.93
C GLN A 23 2.27 -5.52 19.04
N SER A 24 3.42 -4.91 18.70
CA SER A 24 4.38 -4.39 19.68
C SER A 24 3.82 -3.24 20.52
N ALA A 25 3.11 -2.29 19.91
CA ALA A 25 2.47 -1.18 20.62
C ALA A 25 1.38 -1.67 21.58
N ILE A 26 0.53 -2.59 21.12
CA ILE A 26 -0.52 -3.22 21.93
C ILE A 26 0.09 -3.98 23.12
N ALA A 27 1.16 -4.76 22.89
CA ALA A 27 1.85 -5.46 23.98
C ALA A 27 2.41 -4.50 25.02
N SER A 28 2.97 -3.35 24.59
CA SER A 28 3.40 -2.28 25.49
C SER A 28 2.23 -1.68 26.27
N ASN A 29 1.07 -1.46 25.64
CA ASN A 29 -0.11 -0.91 26.31
C ASN A 29 -0.66 -1.88 27.34
N THR A 30 -0.86 -3.15 26.98
CA THR A 30 -1.32 -4.22 27.88
C THR A 30 -0.43 -4.35 29.11
N ALA A 31 0.90 -4.30 28.94
CA ALA A 31 1.85 -4.38 30.05
C ALA A 31 1.76 -3.19 31.02
N ASN A 32 1.38 -2.01 30.51
CA ASN A 32 1.27 -0.78 31.31
C ASN A 32 -0.19 -0.38 31.60
N ALA A 33 -1.15 -1.27 31.38
CA ALA A 33 -2.58 -0.99 31.57
C ALA A 33 -2.96 -0.68 33.03
N MET A 34 -2.09 -0.98 33.99
CA MET A 34 -2.26 -0.64 35.42
C MET A 34 -1.28 0.43 35.90
N THR A 35 -0.51 1.03 34.99
CA THR A 35 0.48 2.07 35.33
C THR A 35 -0.20 3.44 35.35
N PRO A 36 -0.18 4.17 36.47
CA PRO A 36 -0.72 5.53 36.55
C PRO A 36 -0.09 6.46 35.50
N ASP A 37 -0.87 7.40 34.97
CA ASP A 37 -0.46 8.39 33.95
C ASP A 37 0.09 7.82 32.63
N TYR A 38 -0.01 6.50 32.40
CA TYR A 38 0.46 5.89 31.16
C TYR A 38 -0.41 6.32 29.98
N GLN A 39 0.25 6.78 28.92
CA GLN A 39 -0.40 7.17 27.67
C GLN A 39 -0.32 6.04 26.65
N ARG A 40 -1.48 5.57 26.21
CA ARG A 40 -1.67 4.58 25.17
C ARG A 40 -0.90 4.98 23.91
N LYS A 41 -0.21 4.00 23.35
CA LYS A 41 0.51 4.12 22.08
C LYS A 41 -0.30 3.46 20.98
N MET A 42 -0.53 4.15 19.87
CA MET A 42 -1.24 3.63 18.71
C MET A 42 -0.36 3.71 17.47
N VAL A 43 -0.60 2.83 16.49
CA VAL A 43 0.16 2.86 15.23
C VAL A 43 -0.71 3.48 14.13
N ALA A 44 -0.31 4.67 13.69
CA ALA A 44 -0.94 5.38 12.58
C ALA A 44 -0.31 4.91 11.26
N PHE A 45 -0.94 3.92 10.64
CA PHE A 45 -0.41 3.27 9.43
C PHE A 45 -1.49 2.87 8.43
N GLU A 46 -2.71 2.55 8.88
CA GLU A 46 -3.78 2.10 7.98
C GLU A 46 -4.14 3.18 6.95
N ASP A 47 -4.24 4.43 7.37
CA ASP A 47 -4.51 5.55 6.45
C ASP A 47 -3.40 5.73 5.40
N GLN A 48 -2.14 5.59 5.83
CA GLN A 48 -0.98 5.65 4.94
C GLN A 48 -1.01 4.48 3.94
N LEU A 49 -1.34 3.27 4.40
CA LEU A 49 -1.44 2.10 3.53
C LEU A 49 -2.57 2.27 2.51
N GLN A 50 -3.73 2.77 2.94
CA GLN A 50 -4.86 3.02 2.07
C GLN A 50 -4.49 4.05 0.99
N GLU A 51 -3.82 5.14 1.37
CA GLU A 51 -3.33 6.16 0.44
C GLU A 51 -2.38 5.57 -0.62
N ILE A 52 -1.47 4.66 -0.22
CA ILE A 52 -0.55 3.98 -1.14
C ILE A 52 -1.34 3.14 -2.16
N ILE A 53 -2.32 2.36 -1.69
CA ILE A 53 -3.15 1.49 -2.55
C ILE A 53 -3.96 2.35 -3.54
N GLU A 54 -4.62 3.40 -3.06
CA GLU A 54 -5.42 4.30 -3.90
C GLU A 54 -4.56 5.00 -4.97
N LYS A 55 -3.37 5.50 -4.59
CA LYS A 55 -2.42 6.10 -5.53
C LYS A 55 -1.93 5.10 -6.57
N ASP A 56 -1.74 3.85 -6.18
CA ASP A 56 -1.31 2.79 -7.10
C ASP A 56 -2.41 2.42 -8.10
N ASP A 57 -3.68 2.35 -7.67
CA ASP A 57 -4.82 2.11 -8.55
C ASP A 57 -5.00 3.25 -9.56
N ILE A 58 -4.92 4.51 -9.11
CA ILE A 58 -4.97 5.68 -9.99
C ILE A 58 -3.85 5.62 -11.03
N ARG A 59 -2.62 5.30 -10.60
CA ARG A 59 -1.47 5.16 -11.51
C ARG A 59 -1.70 4.04 -12.52
N ARG A 60 -2.23 2.90 -12.09
CA ARG A 60 -2.55 1.76 -12.97
C ARG A 60 -3.55 2.19 -14.03
N ASP A 61 -4.64 2.84 -13.63
CA ASP A 61 -5.67 3.34 -14.53
C ASP A 61 -5.11 4.34 -15.55
N LEU A 62 -4.25 5.26 -15.11
CA LEU A 62 -3.59 6.21 -16.01
C LEU A 62 -2.69 5.51 -17.03
N ARG A 63 -1.91 4.50 -16.62
CA ARG A 63 -1.08 3.71 -17.54
C ARG A 63 -1.93 2.91 -18.54
N MET A 64 -3.04 2.33 -18.09
CA MET A 64 -3.99 1.61 -18.95
C MET A 64 -4.64 2.55 -19.96
N LYS A 65 -5.15 3.70 -19.52
CA LYS A 65 -5.73 4.73 -20.41
C LYS A 65 -4.72 5.23 -21.42
N ASN A 66 -3.46 5.44 -21.01
CA ASN A 66 -2.39 5.86 -21.93
C ASN A 66 -2.04 4.74 -22.95
N SER A 67 -2.04 3.48 -22.53
CA SER A 67 -1.83 2.34 -23.43
C SER A 67 -2.96 2.19 -24.47
N LEU A 68 -4.22 2.32 -24.04
CA LEU A 68 -5.40 2.23 -24.92
C LEU A 68 -5.51 3.43 -25.88
N ALA A 69 -5.05 4.59 -25.44
CA ALA A 69 -4.93 5.78 -26.28
C ALA A 69 -3.96 5.56 -27.43
N TYR A 70 -2.82 4.92 -27.16
CA TYR A 70 -1.83 4.59 -28.17
C TYR A 70 -2.39 3.61 -29.22
N GLU A 71 -3.22 2.66 -28.80
CA GLU A 71 -3.85 1.68 -29.70
C GLU A 71 -4.88 2.33 -30.64
N LYS A 72 -5.70 3.28 -30.15
CA LYS A 72 -6.73 3.96 -30.96
C LYS A 72 -6.18 4.81 -32.11
N ASP A 73 -4.96 5.32 -32.00
CA ASP A 73 -4.32 6.15 -33.05
C ASP A 73 -3.67 5.30 -34.16
N HIS A 74 -3.51 3.98 -33.95
CA HIS A 74 -2.78 3.07 -34.86
C HIS A 74 -3.65 1.96 -35.47
N SER A 75 -4.83 2.28 -36.01
CA SER A 75 -5.49 1.34 -36.93
C SER A 75 -4.63 1.20 -38.19
N TYR A 76 -3.93 0.08 -38.34
CA TYR A 76 -3.13 -0.23 -39.52
C TYR A 76 -4.05 -0.40 -40.75
N LYS A 77 -4.32 0.70 -41.46
CA LYS A 77 -4.81 0.62 -42.84
C LYS A 77 -3.62 0.28 -43.72
N THR A 78 -3.58 -0.96 -44.18
CA THR A 78 -2.56 -1.42 -45.13
C THR A 78 -2.67 -0.55 -46.40
N GLY A 79 -1.57 0.10 -46.80
CA GLY A 79 -1.45 0.68 -48.15
C GLY A 79 -1.28 2.20 -48.30
N TYR A 80 -1.15 3.02 -47.25
CA TYR A 80 -0.85 4.46 -47.45
C TYR A 80 0.25 5.00 -46.54
N SER A 81 1.31 5.54 -47.16
CA SER A 81 2.39 6.26 -46.49
C SER A 81 1.82 7.48 -45.77
N HIS A 82 2.01 7.54 -44.46
CA HIS A 82 1.74 8.73 -43.67
C HIS A 82 3.03 9.18 -43.00
N ASN A 83 3.41 10.45 -43.22
CA ASN A 83 4.34 11.16 -42.35
C ASN A 83 3.60 11.47 -41.04
N TYR A 84 3.49 10.47 -40.16
CA TYR A 84 3.04 10.68 -38.79
C TYR A 84 4.21 11.20 -37.96
N ASN A 85 4.05 12.37 -37.35
CA ASN A 85 4.94 12.85 -36.31
C ASN A 85 4.34 12.39 -34.96
N PRO A 86 4.90 11.38 -34.28
CA PRO A 86 4.30 10.71 -33.12
C PRO A 86 4.23 11.59 -31.85
N MET A 87 4.57 12.88 -31.95
CA MET A 87 4.63 13.80 -30.81
C MET A 87 3.36 14.63 -30.58
N THR A 88 2.43 14.75 -31.53
CA THR A 88 1.32 15.72 -31.42
C THR A 88 0.02 15.16 -30.85
N ASN A 89 -0.14 13.83 -30.76
CA ASN A 89 -1.37 13.19 -30.27
C ASN A 89 -1.17 12.38 -28.97
N ASN A 90 -0.09 12.65 -28.22
CA ASN A 90 0.11 12.02 -26.92
C ASN A 90 -0.93 12.56 -25.93
N ILE A 91 -1.88 11.73 -25.49
CA ILE A 91 -2.83 12.09 -24.42
C ILE A 91 -2.09 12.44 -23.12
N ALA A 92 -0.84 11.97 -22.98
CA ALA A 92 0.13 12.41 -21.99
C ALA A 92 0.27 13.95 -21.91
N GLN A 93 0.19 14.69 -23.03
CA GLN A 93 0.29 16.16 -23.04
C GLN A 93 -1.01 16.88 -22.64
N LYS A 94 -2.15 16.18 -22.55
CA LYS A 94 -3.45 16.73 -22.14
C LYS A 94 -3.86 16.36 -20.72
N LEU A 95 -3.12 15.46 -20.07
CA LEU A 95 -3.31 15.17 -18.65
C LEU A 95 -2.78 16.38 -17.85
N PRO A 96 -3.48 16.85 -16.80
CA PRO A 96 -2.96 17.86 -15.89
C PRO A 96 -1.55 17.47 -15.42
N GLN A 97 -0.66 18.45 -15.19
CA GLN A 97 0.74 18.18 -14.81
C GLN A 97 0.85 17.24 -13.58
N GLU A 98 -0.11 17.33 -12.66
CA GLU A 98 -0.25 16.43 -11.50
C GLU A 98 -0.38 14.95 -11.90
N GLN A 99 -1.10 14.64 -12.97
CA GLN A 99 -1.34 13.27 -13.45
C GLN A 99 -0.13 12.71 -14.21
N MET A 100 0.69 13.55 -14.83
CA MET A 100 1.94 13.11 -15.49
C MET A 100 2.98 12.59 -14.49
N LEU A 101 2.99 13.15 -13.27
CA LEU A 101 3.91 12.73 -12.20
C LEU A 101 3.74 11.25 -11.87
N TYR A 102 2.49 10.76 -11.82
CA TYR A 102 2.19 9.36 -11.54
C TYR A 102 2.68 8.40 -12.63
N ILE A 103 2.70 8.83 -13.90
CA ILE A 103 3.13 8.02 -15.05
C ILE A 103 4.66 7.92 -15.12
N GLN A 104 5.38 8.97 -14.73
CA GLN A 104 6.85 9.01 -14.71
C GLN A 104 7.45 8.32 -13.48
N GLN A 105 6.69 8.20 -12.38
CA GLN A 105 7.12 7.51 -11.18
C GLN A 105 7.23 5.98 -11.39
N THR A 106 8.46 5.53 -11.64
CA THR A 106 8.79 4.11 -11.85
C THR A 106 8.79 3.30 -10.55
N LYS A 107 8.86 3.95 -9.39
CA LYS A 107 8.80 3.32 -8.06
C LYS A 107 7.62 3.94 -7.29
N ALA A 108 6.74 3.09 -6.76
CA ALA A 108 5.95 3.52 -5.61
C ALA A 108 6.98 3.75 -4.51
N ASP A 109 7.13 4.98 -4.02
CA ASP A 109 8.09 5.28 -2.98
C ASP A 109 7.56 4.79 -1.64
N THR A 110 7.44 3.46 -1.50
CA THR A 110 7.02 2.79 -0.27
C THR A 110 8.02 3.02 0.87
N ARG A 111 9.24 3.51 0.55
CA ARG A 111 10.27 3.86 1.54
C ARG A 111 9.94 5.12 2.33
N ALA A 112 9.10 6.00 1.78
CA ALA A 112 8.63 7.19 2.48
C ALA A 112 7.56 6.87 3.54
N TYR A 113 6.98 5.67 3.48
CA TYR A 113 5.92 5.24 4.37
C TYR A 113 6.49 4.30 5.44
N ALA A 114 6.45 4.75 6.69
CA ALA A 114 6.90 3.98 7.83
C ALA A 114 5.82 4.04 8.90
N PRO A 115 5.34 2.88 9.43
CA PRO A 115 4.34 2.90 10.47
C PRO A 115 4.87 3.63 11.70
N GLU A 116 4.15 4.67 12.13
CA GLU A 116 4.55 5.53 13.23
C GLU A 116 3.73 5.23 14.47
N VAL A 117 4.41 5.19 15.62
CA VAL A 117 3.77 5.04 16.92
C VAL A 117 3.45 6.43 17.46
N ILE A 118 2.18 6.80 17.46
CA ILE A 118 1.71 8.08 18.01
C ILE A 118 1.08 7.85 19.39
N ARG A 119 0.98 8.93 20.16
CA ARG A 119 0.28 8.91 21.45
C ARG A 119 -1.21 9.10 21.21
N ASP A 120 -2.01 8.40 21.99
CA ASP A 120 -3.44 8.65 22.05
C ASP A 120 -3.68 9.95 22.82
N GLU A 121 -4.13 10.99 22.13
CA GLU A 121 -4.39 12.31 22.70
C GLU A 121 -5.79 12.44 23.31
N ARG A 122 -6.59 11.36 23.32
CA ARG A 122 -7.91 11.38 23.96
C ARG A 122 -7.75 11.69 25.45
N TRP A 123 -8.29 12.84 25.85
CA TRP A 123 -8.49 13.18 27.26
C TRP A 123 -9.56 12.24 27.83
N ILE A 124 -9.13 11.19 28.50
CA ILE A 124 -10.04 10.30 29.23
C ILE A 124 -9.73 10.43 30.73
N ASP A 125 -10.67 11.06 31.45
CA ASP A 125 -10.60 11.19 32.90
C ASP A 125 -11.20 9.95 33.57
N TYR A 126 -10.37 8.91 33.72
CA TYR A 126 -10.66 7.76 34.58
C TYR A 126 -10.15 7.96 36.02
N GLY A 127 -9.75 9.18 36.40
CA GLY A 127 -9.19 9.50 37.72
C GLY A 127 -7.75 9.04 37.98
N ASN A 128 -7.12 8.26 37.08
CA ASN A 128 -5.75 7.74 37.20
C ASN A 128 -4.79 8.18 36.06
N GLY A 129 -5.27 9.02 35.13
CA GLY A 129 -4.47 9.53 34.00
C GLY A 129 -4.12 8.49 32.93
N ASN A 130 -4.59 7.25 33.05
CA ASN A 130 -4.33 6.17 32.11
C ASN A 130 -5.51 5.97 31.16
N ASN A 131 -5.23 5.91 29.86
CA ASN A 131 -6.23 5.75 28.79
C ASN A 131 -6.17 4.37 28.10
N VAL A 132 -5.48 3.39 28.67
CA VAL A 132 -5.45 2.01 28.15
C VAL A 132 -6.63 1.20 28.65
N ASN A 133 -7.41 0.63 27.71
CA ASN A 133 -8.43 -0.37 28.01
C ASN A 133 -7.93 -1.77 27.63
N LEU A 134 -7.71 -2.63 28.63
CA LEU A 134 -7.18 -3.99 28.42
C LEU A 134 -8.02 -4.84 27.46
N GLU A 135 -9.35 -4.74 27.53
CA GLU A 135 -10.24 -5.53 26.68
C GLU A 135 -10.13 -5.09 25.21
N GLU A 136 -10.07 -3.78 24.98
CA GLU A 136 -9.84 -3.18 23.66
C GLU A 136 -8.47 -3.58 23.11
N GLU A 137 -7.41 -3.52 23.92
CA GLU A 137 -6.06 -3.94 23.51
C GLU A 137 -6.01 -5.43 23.14
N MET A 138 -6.68 -6.31 23.88
CA MET A 138 -6.74 -7.73 23.54
C MET A 138 -7.51 -7.98 22.24
N MET A 139 -8.60 -7.25 22.02
CA MET A 139 -9.36 -7.32 20.76
C MET A 139 -8.52 -6.82 19.58
N ASP A 140 -7.81 -5.71 19.75
CA ASP A 140 -6.89 -5.16 18.76
C ASP A 140 -5.72 -6.12 18.49
N MET A 141 -5.21 -6.82 19.51
CA MET A 141 -4.16 -7.83 19.36
C MET A 141 -4.64 -8.99 18.49
N ALA A 142 -5.85 -9.49 18.77
CA ALA A 142 -6.46 -10.57 18.01
C ALA A 142 -6.66 -10.14 16.55
N LYS A 143 -7.19 -8.93 16.32
CA LYS A 143 -7.37 -8.35 14.98
C LYS A 143 -6.05 -8.27 14.22
N ALA A 144 -5.01 -7.69 14.84
CA ALA A 144 -3.68 -7.55 14.22
C ALA A 144 -3.04 -8.93 13.93
N GLY A 145 -3.19 -9.89 14.83
CA GLY A 145 -2.73 -11.27 14.64
C GLY A 145 -3.43 -11.96 13.46
N THR A 146 -4.75 -11.87 13.37
CA THR A 146 -5.53 -12.43 12.26
C THR A 146 -5.14 -11.79 10.93
N GLN A 147 -5.06 -10.45 10.87
CA GLN A 147 -4.67 -9.73 9.66
C GLN A 147 -3.27 -10.15 9.19
N TYR A 148 -2.32 -10.30 10.12
CA TYR A 148 -0.95 -10.71 9.79
C TYR A 148 -0.92 -12.13 9.23
N ASN A 149 -1.61 -13.07 9.88
CA ASN A 149 -1.65 -14.47 9.44
C ASN A 149 -2.30 -14.62 8.05
N VAL A 150 -3.38 -13.87 7.79
CA VAL A 150 -4.03 -13.85 6.48
C VAL A 150 -3.08 -13.33 5.41
N LEU A 151 -2.42 -12.19 5.68
CA LEU A 151 -1.50 -11.56 4.73
C LEU A 151 -0.29 -12.45 4.42
N ALA A 152 0.34 -13.02 5.45
CA ALA A 152 1.44 -13.96 5.30
C ALA A 152 1.04 -15.19 4.47
N THR A 153 -0.17 -15.72 4.68
CA THR A 153 -0.70 -16.86 3.92
C THR A 153 -0.89 -16.50 2.43
N VAL A 154 -1.46 -15.32 2.14
CA VAL A 154 -1.68 -14.86 0.77
C VAL A 154 -0.34 -14.61 0.07
N GLU A 155 0.61 -13.96 0.73
CA GLU A 155 1.95 -13.69 0.20
C GLU A 155 2.71 -15.00 -0.08
N GLY A 156 2.65 -15.97 0.83
CA GLY A 156 3.27 -17.27 0.65
C GLY A 156 2.74 -17.99 -0.61
N ARG A 157 1.41 -18.04 -0.78
CA ARG A 157 0.79 -18.64 -1.97
C ARG A 157 1.21 -17.93 -3.25
N PHE A 158 1.26 -16.60 -3.21
CA PHE A 158 1.70 -15.81 -4.33
C PHE A 158 3.14 -16.16 -4.73
N MET A 159 4.07 -16.21 -3.78
CA MET A 159 5.46 -16.59 -4.03
C MET A 159 5.60 -18.01 -4.60
N THR A 160 4.82 -18.97 -4.09
CA THR A 160 4.78 -20.33 -4.65
C THR A 160 4.37 -20.30 -6.13
N ASN A 161 3.28 -19.59 -6.46
CA ASN A 161 2.82 -19.48 -7.85
C ASN A 161 3.88 -18.86 -8.77
N LEU A 162 4.68 -17.90 -8.28
CA LEU A 162 5.76 -17.30 -9.06
C LEU A 162 6.92 -18.25 -9.29
N LEU A 163 7.31 -19.00 -8.27
CA LEU A 163 8.33 -20.02 -8.40
C LEU A 163 7.88 -21.11 -9.39
N ASP A 164 6.61 -21.50 -9.37
CA ASP A 164 6.06 -22.48 -10.30
C ASP A 164 6.09 -21.99 -11.75
N VAL A 165 5.70 -20.73 -12.02
CA VAL A 165 5.78 -20.15 -13.37
C VAL A 165 7.23 -20.02 -13.85
N VAL A 166 8.16 -19.68 -12.95
CA VAL A 166 9.59 -19.56 -13.29
C VAL A 166 10.26 -20.92 -13.51
N LYS A 167 9.85 -21.97 -12.78
CA LYS A 167 10.43 -23.32 -12.88
C LYS A 167 9.75 -24.21 -13.92
N GLY A 168 8.46 -24.01 -14.18
CA GLY A 168 7.62 -24.85 -15.04
C GLY A 168 7.44 -24.35 -16.48
N GLY A 169 8.05 -23.23 -16.85
CA GLY A 169 8.10 -22.75 -18.24
C GLY A 169 9.24 -23.40 -19.03
N SER A 170 9.23 -24.73 -19.19
CA SER A 170 10.13 -25.49 -20.07
C SER A 170 9.37 -26.64 -20.74
#